data_AF-K0C0Z2-F1
#
_entry.id   AF-K0C0Z2-F1
#
_cell.length_a   1.000
_cell.length_b   1.000
_cell.length_c   1.000
_cell.angle_alpha   90.00
_cell.angle_beta   90.00
_cell.angle_gamma   90.00
#
_symmetry.space_group_name_H-M   'P 1'
#
loop_
_entity.id
_entity.type
_entity.pdbx_description
1 polymer ?
#
loop_
_entity_poly.entity_id
_entity_poly.type
_entity_poly.pdbx_seq_one_letter_code
_entity_poly.pdbx_strand_id
1 'polypeptide(L)' 'MKILFSKPQQLSEEKNVELVAQLSGVLSYKNLDDMHTHFLLELDNETVEFDSIKQLFSLFEQWNIDQSPLESLLQMVNMK' A
#
# COMPACT_ATOMS: atom_id res chain seq x y z
N MET A 1 2.82 11.26 0.27
CA MET A 1 1.38 10.96 0.34
C MET A 1 1.15 9.85 1.34
N LYS A 2 -0.02 9.77 1.99
CA LYS A 2 -0.31 8.71 2.97
C LYS A 2 -1.59 7.98 2.60
N ILE A 3 -1.59 6.67 2.75
CA ILE A 3 -2.70 5.78 2.42
C ILE A 3 -2.96 4.90 3.63
N LEU A 4 -4.19 4.95 4.15
CA LEU A 4 -4.64 4.08 5.23
C LEU A 4 -5.44 2.93 4.63
N PHE A 5 -5.12 1.70 4.99
CA PHE A 5 -5.87 0.52 4.57
C PHE A 5 -5.92 -0.54 5.66
N SER A 6 -6.97 -1.35 5.63
CA SER A 6 -7.17 -2.45 6.58
C SER A 6 -6.15 -3.56 6.34
N LYS A 7 -5.61 -4.14 7.40
CA LYS A 7 -4.80 -5.35 7.26
C LYS A 7 -5.66 -6.52 6.78
N PRO A 8 -5.08 -7.47 6.02
CA PRO A 8 -5.75 -8.75 5.78
C PRO A 8 -6.09 -9.42 7.11
N GLN A 9 -7.29 -9.99 7.21
CA GLN A 9 -7.71 -10.70 8.42
C GLN A 9 -6.89 -11.99 8.58
N GLN A 10 -6.47 -12.29 9.81
CA GLN A 10 -5.84 -13.57 10.20
C GLN A 10 -4.47 -13.87 9.55
N LEU A 11 -3.62 -12.87 9.34
CA LEU A 11 -2.22 -13.13 8.95
C LEU A 11 -1.46 -13.79 10.11
N SER A 12 -0.70 -14.85 9.81
CA SER A 12 0.36 -15.31 10.70
C SER A 12 1.49 -14.27 10.77
N GLU A 13 2.33 -14.35 11.80
CA GLU A 13 3.47 -13.44 11.95
C GLU A 13 4.38 -13.45 10.72
N GLU A 14 4.69 -14.65 10.19
CA GLU A 14 5.48 -14.82 8.97
C GLU A 14 4.86 -14.13 7.76
N LYS A 15 3.53 -14.24 7.61
CA LYS A 15 2.80 -13.60 6.50
C LYS A 15 2.72 -12.09 6.66
N ASN A 16 2.64 -11.60 7.90
CA ASN A 16 2.71 -10.18 8.19
C ASN A 16 4.09 -9.60 7.81
N VAL A 17 5.17 -10.30 8.17
CA VAL A 17 6.54 -9.92 7.77
C VAL A 17 6.70 -9.92 6.25
N GLU A 18 6.16 -10.94 5.56
CA GLU A 18 6.18 -11.02 4.09
C GLU A 18 5.44 -9.84 3.44
N LEU A 19 4.24 -9.51 3.92
CA LEU A 19 3.47 -8.36 3.43
C LEU A 19 4.24 -7.04 3.63
N VAL A 20 4.79 -6.82 4.82
CA VAL A 20 5.57 -5.60 5.13
C VAL A 20 6.80 -5.51 4.22
N ALA A 21 7.51 -6.61 3.98
CA ALA A 21 8.65 -6.64 3.07
C ALA A 21 8.26 -6.30 1.62
N GLN A 22 7.13 -6.84 1.14
CA GLN A 22 6.63 -6.54 -0.20
C GLN A 22 6.18 -5.07 -0.35
N LEU A 23 5.49 -4.52 0.65
CA LEU A 23 5.11 -3.09 0.68
C LEU A 23 6.34 -2.18 0.66
N SER A 24 7.41 -2.57 1.36
CA SER A 24 8.68 -1.84 1.39
C SER A 24 9.43 -1.86 0.05
N GLY A 25 9.07 -2.78 -0.85
CA GLY A 25 9.66 -2.91 -2.19
C GLY A 25 8.98 -2.06 -3.27
N VAL A 26 7.90 -1.32 -2.94
CA VAL A 26 7.20 -0.46 -3.89
C VAL A 26 8.07 0.75 -4.25
N LEU A 27 8.08 1.14 -5.54
CA LEU A 27 8.99 2.16 -6.11
C LEU A 27 8.98 3.54 -5.41
N SER A 28 7.89 3.90 -4.74
CA SER A 28 7.74 5.17 -4.00
C SER A 28 7.58 4.96 -2.49
N TYR A 29 7.91 3.78 -1.97
CA TYR A 29 7.85 3.50 -0.54
C TYR A 29 8.69 4.47 0.28
N LYS A 30 8.11 5.01 1.35
CA LYS A 30 8.82 5.87 2.30
C LYS A 30 8.74 5.36 3.74
N ASN A 31 7.56 4.96 4.20
CA ASN A 31 7.38 4.38 5.54
C ASN A 31 6.11 3.52 5.61
N LEU A 32 6.02 2.65 6.61
CA LEU A 32 4.81 1.92 6.96
C LEU A 32 4.61 1.96 8.47
N ASP A 33 3.52 2.56 8.92
CA ASP A 33 3.12 2.51 10.34
C ASP A 33 2.08 1.42 10.57
N ASP A 34 2.35 0.55 11.54
CA ASP A 34 1.45 -0.50 11.99
C ASP A 34 0.49 0.03 13.07
N MET A 35 -0.80 0.13 12.73
CA MET A 35 -1.87 0.58 13.62
C MET A 35 -2.75 -0.58 14.12
N HIS A 36 -2.16 -1.76 14.29
CA HIS A 36 -2.78 -3.03 14.68
C HIS A 36 -3.76 -3.61 13.66
N THR A 37 -4.88 -2.93 13.41
CA THR A 37 -5.92 -3.36 12.45
C THR A 37 -5.74 -2.76 11.06
N HIS A 38 -4.92 -1.71 10.95
CA HIS A 38 -4.65 -1.00 9.72
C HIS A 38 -3.15 -0.81 9.52
N PHE A 39 -2.77 -0.53 8.29
CA PHE A 39 -1.47 0.02 7.93
C PHE A 39 -1.64 1.43 7.38
N LEU A 40 -0.73 2.32 7.78
CA LEU A 40 -0.58 3.63 7.18
C LEU A 40 0.70 3.62 6.34
N LEU A 41 0.53 3.46 5.03
CA LEU A 41 1.62 3.49 4.06
C LEU A 41 1.89 4.93 3.65
N GLU A 42 3.13 5.37 3.85
CA GLU A 42 3.63 6.63 3.33
C GLU A 42 4.39 6.37 2.03
N LEU A 43 3.96 7.05 0.97
CA LEU A 43 4.63 7.10 -0.32
C LEU A 43 5.30 8.46 -0.48
N ASP A 44 6.43 8.52 -1.17
CA ASP A 44 7.04 9.77 -1.57
C ASP A 44 6.21 10.45 -2.68
N ASN A 45 5.82 11.70 -2.46
CA ASN A 45 4.97 12.45 -3.39
C ASN A 45 5.73 12.92 -4.65
N GLU A 46 7.06 12.96 -4.59
CA GLU A 46 7.91 13.35 -5.71
C GLU A 46 8.12 12.20 -6.69
N THR A 47 8.06 10.95 -6.22
CA THR A 47 8.32 9.74 -7.02
C THR A 47 7.11 8.82 -7.21
N VAL A 48 5.98 9.10 -6.54
CA VAL A 48 4.75 8.34 -6.77
C VAL A 48 4.21 8.59 -8.17
N GLU A 49 4.21 7.54 -8.97
CA GLU A 49 3.73 7.52 -10.35
C GLU A 49 2.80 6.33 -10.59
N PHE A 50 2.20 6.26 -11.79
CA PHE A 50 1.26 5.21 -12.16
C PHE A 50 1.79 3.79 -11.89
N ASP A 51 3.07 3.52 -12.15
CA ASP A 51 3.67 2.20 -11.90
C ASP A 51 3.74 1.83 -10.42
N SER A 52 3.98 2.81 -9.53
CA SER A 52 3.91 2.58 -8.07
C SER A 52 2.50 2.19 -7.64
N ILE A 53 1.48 2.85 -8.20
CA ILE A 53 0.08 2.57 -7.88
C ILE A 53 -0.32 1.19 -8.41
N LYS A 54 0.13 0.84 -9.62
CA LYS A 54 -0.12 -0.48 -10.21
C LYS A 54 0.50 -1.61 -9.38
N GLN A 55 1.72 -1.43 -8.86
CA GLN A 55 2.33 -2.37 -7.93
C GLN A 55 1.48 -2.56 -6.67
N LEU A 56 0.96 -1.47 -6.10
CA LEU A 56 0.06 -1.53 -4.94
C LEU A 56 -1.25 -2.24 -5.24
N PHE A 57 -1.85 -2.04 -6.42
CA PHE A 57 -3.05 -2.78 -6.84
C PHE A 57 -2.79 -4.28 -6.87
N SER A 58 -1.69 -4.72 -7.49
CA SER A 58 -1.32 -6.14 -7.54
C SER A 58 -1.04 -6.73 -6.16
N LEU A 59 -0.38 -5.97 -5.26
CA LEU A 59 -0.18 -6.39 -3.89
C LEU A 59 -1.52 -6.50 -3.14
N PHE A 60 -2.38 -5.50 -3.25
CA PHE A 60 -3.67 -5.51 -2.55
C PHE A 60 -4.55 -6.67 -3.04
N GLU A 61 -4.53 -6.96 -4.35
CA GLU A 61 -5.20 -8.14 -4.91
C GLU A 61 -4.63 -9.46 -4.34
N GLN A 62 -3.31 -9.63 -4.36
CA GLN A 62 -2.63 -10.83 -3.85
C GLN A 62 -2.96 -11.10 -2.38
N TRP A 63 -3.06 -10.04 -1.57
CA TRP A 63 -3.29 -10.13 -0.13
C TRP A 63 -4.75 -9.97 0.26
N ASN A 64 -5.67 -9.88 -0.71
CA ASN A 64 -7.10 -9.67 -0.50
C ASN A 64 -7.41 -8.44 0.40
N ILE A 65 -6.68 -7.35 0.15
CA ILE A 65 -6.84 -6.04 0.79
C ILE A 65 -7.82 -5.20 -0.03
N ASP A 66 -8.68 -4.44 0.64
CA ASP A 66 -9.59 -3.50 -0.01
C ASP A 66 -8.85 -2.45 -0.84
N GLN A 67 -9.20 -2.32 -2.11
CA GLN A 67 -8.50 -1.47 -3.08
C GLN A 67 -9.06 -0.05 -3.16
N SER A 68 -10.17 0.25 -2.48
CA SER A 68 -10.79 1.59 -2.51
C SER A 68 -9.84 2.75 -2.15
N PRO A 69 -8.84 2.59 -1.24
CA PRO A 69 -7.87 3.65 -0.98
C PRO A 69 -6.94 3.95 -2.17
N LEU A 70 -6.69 2.96 -3.03
CA LEU A 70 -5.84 3.11 -4.22
C LEU A 70 -6.59 3.75 -5.39
N GLU A 71 -7.90 3.57 -5.49
CA GLU A 71 -8.71 4.25 -6.51
C GLU A 71 -8.66 5.77 -6.34
N SER A 72 -8.75 6.24 -5.09
CA SER A 72 -8.62 7.66 -4.76
C SER A 72 -7.22 8.19 -5.11
N LEU A 73 -6.17 7.41 -4.82
CA LEU A 73 -4.79 7.73 -5.19
C LEU A 73 -4.60 7.83 -6.70
N LEU A 74 -5.18 6.89 -7.45
CA LEU A 74 -5.09 6.86 -8.91
C LEU A 74 -5.70 8.12 -9.53
N GLN A 75 -6.85 8.57 -9.02
CA GLN A 75 -7.45 9.82 -9.46
C GLN A 75 -6.55 11.03 -9.17
N MET A 76 -5.90 11.08 -8.01
CA MET A 76 -4.99 12.18 -7.64
C MET A 76 -3.76 12.25 -8.54
N VAL A 77 -3.16 11.10 -8.90
CA VAL A 77 -1.98 11.06 -9.77
C VAL A 77 -2.35 11.31 -11.23
N ASN A 78 -3.53 10.91 -11.68
CA ASN A 78 -4.00 11.18 -13.05
C ASN A 78 -4.43 12.65 -13.27
N MET A 79 -4.61 13.42 -12.20
CA MET A 79 -4.90 14.87 -12.25
C MET A 79 -3.65 15.76 -12.12
N LYS A 80 -2.47 15.17 -11.92
CA LYS A 80 -1.19 15.86 -11.78
C LYS A 80 -0.54 16.04 -13.15
#